data_AF-A0A1M4WJ47-F1
#
_entry.id   AF-A0A1M4WJ47-F1
#
_cell.length_a   1.000
_cell.length_b   1.000
_cell.length_c   1.000
_cell.angle_alpha   90.00
_cell.angle_beta   90.00
_cell.angle_gamma   90.00
#
_symmetry.space_group_name_H-M   'P 1'
#
loop_
_entity.id
_entity.type
_entity.pdbx_description
1 polymer ?
#
loop_
_entity_poly.entity_id
_entity_poly.type
_entity_poly.pdbx_seq_one_letter_code
_entity_poly.pdbx_strand_id
1 'polypeptide(L)'
;MMKMGTKSLNLSIGRFLLIKNQPLEVTGMFLIILLNLMLILSACHSEEDKRRKKQKEELVLPVTGTKMGIGLIHFNTNKPLMLYQSKTDTLPYDSIQFVARKTGLNKGRCDFRTKHLGDKLQPYILSEGDSDADAKSNINMGLIRFVPQLVFRVIDKTDDGVQVLINEKTYETSFVRVNPKKDLRINMDDNGGFFDPNFNQSRIPDWFYYETWEQALKRAAFIDYDPKELYDKPNGKKIQKNETYQLKVDIVQDDWIRFVDNYTEKFHGWTRWKVKDSIIVQITLNGGYE
;
A
#
# COMPACT_ATOMS: atom_id res chain seq x y z
N MET A 1 -19.09 -27.42 -18.73
CA MET A 1 -19.47 -26.71 -19.98
C MET A 1 -20.93 -26.29 -19.88
N MET A 2 -21.18 -25.03 -19.49
CA MET A 2 -22.52 -24.47 -19.29
C MET A 2 -22.87 -23.59 -20.49
N LYS A 3 -23.92 -23.94 -21.23
CA LYS A 3 -24.42 -23.16 -22.38
C LYS A 3 -25.18 -21.94 -21.85
N MET A 4 -24.63 -20.73 -22.05
CA MET A 4 -25.37 -19.48 -21.89
C MET A 4 -26.24 -19.23 -23.12
N GLY A 5 -27.56 -19.12 -22.91
CA GLY A 5 -28.53 -18.76 -23.93
C GLY A 5 -28.63 -17.24 -24.10
N THR A 6 -28.33 -16.76 -25.30
CA THR A 6 -28.55 -15.38 -25.71
C THR A 6 -30.03 -15.17 -26.09
N LYS A 7 -30.75 -14.34 -25.31
CA LYS A 7 -32.07 -13.83 -25.70
C LYS A 7 -31.88 -12.63 -26.63
N SER A 8 -32.35 -12.74 -27.86
CA SER A 8 -32.46 -11.61 -28.80
C SER A 8 -33.67 -10.74 -28.42
N LEU A 9 -33.43 -9.43 -28.24
CA LEU A 9 -34.48 -8.43 -28.19
C LEU A 9 -34.88 -8.07 -29.63
N ASN A 10 -36.07 -8.49 -30.06
CA ASN A 10 -36.71 -7.97 -31.26
C ASN A 10 -37.32 -6.60 -30.96
N LEU A 11 -36.68 -5.53 -31.46
CA LEU A 11 -37.32 -4.22 -31.54
C LEU A 11 -38.31 -4.23 -32.72
N SER A 12 -39.60 -4.21 -32.39
CA SER A 12 -40.68 -3.96 -33.33
C SER A 12 -40.59 -2.52 -33.84
N ILE A 13 -40.25 -2.35 -35.12
CA ILE A 13 -40.29 -1.07 -35.81
C ILE A 13 -41.76 -0.72 -36.07
N GLY A 14 -42.26 0.24 -35.29
CA GLY A 14 -43.60 0.78 -35.40
C GLY A 14 -43.84 1.44 -36.76
N ARG A 15 -45.02 1.16 -37.31
CA ARG A 15 -45.62 1.74 -38.52
C ARG A 15 -45.37 3.25 -38.64
N PHE A 16 -44.73 3.64 -39.73
CA PHE A 16 -44.76 5.02 -40.23
C PHE A 16 -46.19 5.37 -40.65
N LEU A 17 -46.81 6.27 -39.89
CA LEU A 17 -48.03 6.97 -40.30
C LEU A 17 -47.68 7.92 -41.44
N LEU A 18 -48.25 7.64 -42.62
CA LEU A 18 -48.22 8.52 -43.79
C LEU A 18 -49.06 9.77 -43.48
N ILE A 19 -48.40 10.84 -43.04
CA ILE A 19 -49.01 12.15 -42.88
C ILE A 19 -49.20 12.75 -44.29
N LYS A 20 -50.44 12.74 -44.77
CA LYS A 20 -50.85 13.44 -46.00
C LYS A 20 -50.80 14.94 -45.78
N ASN A 21 -50.11 15.64 -46.69
CA ASN A 21 -50.23 17.05 -47.07
C ASN A 21 -50.65 18.02 -45.96
N GLN A 22 -49.70 18.34 -45.09
CA GLN A 22 -49.73 19.59 -44.31
C GLN A 22 -49.13 20.72 -45.15
N PRO A 23 -49.61 21.97 -45.02
CA PRO A 23 -49.13 23.11 -45.80
C PRO A 23 -47.64 23.35 -45.56
N LEU A 24 -46.93 23.76 -46.63
CA LEU A 24 -45.47 23.92 -46.72
C LEU A 24 -44.86 24.83 -45.62
N GLU A 25 -45.67 25.60 -44.89
CA GLU A 25 -45.22 26.51 -43.84
C GLU A 25 -44.95 25.80 -42.49
N VAL A 26 -45.60 24.67 -42.21
CA VAL A 26 -45.45 23.95 -40.93
C VAL A 26 -44.14 23.16 -40.88
N THR A 27 -43.66 22.68 -42.02
CA THR A 27 -42.39 21.94 -42.13
C THR A 27 -41.16 22.83 -41.89
N GLY A 28 -41.22 24.10 -42.28
CA GLY A 28 -40.13 25.05 -42.04
C GLY A 28 -39.93 25.37 -40.56
N MET A 29 -41.02 25.56 -39.82
CA MET A 29 -40.96 25.85 -38.38
C MET A 29 -40.44 24.65 -37.57
N PHE A 30 -40.83 23.43 -37.96
CA PHE A 30 -40.35 22.21 -37.31
C PHE A 30 -38.85 21.98 -37.52
N LEU A 31 -38.34 22.29 -38.72
CA LEU A 31 -36.92 22.18 -39.03
C LEU A 31 -36.06 23.15 -38.19
N ILE A 32 -36.54 24.39 -38.00
CA ILE A 32 -35.85 25.41 -37.17
C ILE A 32 -35.82 24.98 -35.70
N ILE A 33 -36.91 24.42 -35.18
CA ILE A 33 -36.94 23.90 -33.80
C ILE A 33 -35.96 22.74 -33.64
N LEU A 34 -35.91 21.81 -34.59
CA LEU A 34 -34.98 20.68 -34.57
C LEU A 34 -33.51 21.12 -34.64
N LEU A 35 -33.21 22.13 -35.47
CA LEU A 35 -31.87 22.70 -35.59
C LEU A 35 -31.42 23.37 -34.29
N ASN A 36 -32.29 24.15 -33.66
CA ASN A 36 -32.00 24.77 -32.36
C ASN A 36 -31.81 23.72 -31.25
N LEU A 37 -32.61 22.64 -31.25
CA LEU A 37 -32.45 21.55 -30.30
C LEU A 37 -31.12 20.81 -30.47
N MET A 38 -30.71 20.54 -31.71
CA MET A 38 -29.41 19.93 -32.04
C MET A 38 -28.23 20.83 -31.62
N LEU A 39 -28.36 22.15 -31.77
CA LEU A 39 -27.35 23.11 -31.33
C LEU A 39 -27.24 23.16 -29.79
N ILE A 40 -28.36 23.12 -29.06
CA ILE A 40 -28.37 23.07 -27.58
C ILE A 40 -27.77 21.76 -27.08
N LEU A 41 -28.13 20.62 -27.68
CA LEU A 41 -27.57 19.32 -27.34
C LEU A 41 -26.06 19.25 -27.62
N SER A 42 -25.59 19.84 -28.72
CA SER A 42 -24.16 19.92 -29.06
C SER A 42 -23.39 20.82 -28.09
N ALA A 43 -23.98 21.92 -27.63
CA ALA A 43 -23.38 22.82 -26.64
C ALA A 43 -23.23 22.13 -25.27
N CYS A 44 -24.24 21.38 -24.82
CA CYS A 44 -24.18 20.58 -23.59
C CYS A 44 -23.09 19.49 -23.67
N HIS A 45 -22.97 18.80 -24.81
CA HIS A 45 -21.95 17.75 -24.97
C HIS A 45 -20.53 18.32 -24.94
N SER A 46 -20.31 19.48 -25.56
CA SER A 46 -19.02 20.19 -25.53
C SER A 46 -18.62 20.62 -24.12
N GLU A 47 -19.56 21.05 -23.28
CA GLU A 47 -19.28 21.40 -21.89
C GLU A 47 -18.95 20.16 -21.04
N GLU A 48 -19.67 19.05 -21.20
CA GLU A 48 -19.37 17.80 -20.51
C GLU A 48 -17.99 17.24 -20.91
N ASP A 49 -17.64 17.31 -22.20
CA ASP A 49 -16.32 16.88 -22.67
C ASP A 49 -15.20 17.79 -22.20
N LYS A 50 -15.43 19.11 -22.11
CA LYS A 50 -14.47 20.04 -21.51
C LYS A 50 -14.32 19.79 -20.01
N ARG A 51 -15.41 19.49 -19.28
CA ARG A 51 -15.34 19.12 -17.85
C ARG A 51 -14.61 17.79 -17.66
N ARG A 52 -14.87 16.78 -18.49
CA ARG A 52 -14.15 15.49 -18.48
C ARG A 52 -12.68 15.64 -18.81
N LYS A 53 -12.31 16.49 -19.77
CA LYS A 53 -10.90 16.79 -20.08
C LYS A 53 -10.20 17.59 -18.98
N LYS A 54 -10.89 18.52 -18.31
CA LYS A 54 -10.34 19.28 -17.17
C LYS A 54 -10.21 18.44 -15.90
N GLN A 55 -10.97 17.34 -15.77
CA GLN A 55 -10.92 16.43 -14.62
C GLN A 55 -9.86 15.33 -14.70
N LYS A 56 -9.11 15.26 -15.80
CA LYS A 56 -8.02 14.29 -15.97
C LYS A 56 -6.66 14.99 -16.00
N GLU A 57 -6.49 16.03 -15.19
CA GLU A 57 -5.14 16.42 -14.78
C GLU A 57 -4.54 15.20 -14.09
N GLU A 58 -3.48 14.67 -14.70
CA GLU A 58 -2.76 13.54 -14.18
C GLU A 58 -2.16 13.94 -12.84
N LEU A 59 -2.55 13.24 -11.77
CA LEU A 59 -1.97 13.43 -10.45
C LEU A 59 -0.48 13.12 -10.54
N VAL A 60 0.36 14.15 -10.51
CA VAL A 60 1.81 14.04 -10.44
C VAL A 60 2.22 14.06 -8.97
N LEU A 61 2.87 12.99 -8.52
CA LEU A 61 3.35 12.88 -7.15
C LEU A 61 4.86 13.18 -7.08
N PRO A 62 5.33 13.75 -5.95
CA PRO A 62 6.75 13.99 -5.77
C PRO A 62 7.52 12.67 -5.75
N VAL A 63 8.65 12.64 -6.46
CA VAL A 63 9.56 11.48 -6.52
C VAL A 63 10.81 11.80 -5.71
N THR A 64 11.27 10.86 -4.89
CA THR A 64 12.51 11.02 -4.12
C THR A 64 13.72 10.46 -4.89
N GLY A 65 14.88 11.11 -4.70
CA GLY A 65 16.16 10.56 -5.13
C GLY A 65 16.72 9.50 -4.16
N THR A 66 16.20 9.46 -2.93
CA THR A 66 16.64 8.55 -1.87
C THR A 66 15.84 7.25 -1.90
N LYS A 67 16.51 6.12 -2.06
CA LYS A 67 15.92 4.78 -2.15
C LYS A 67 15.83 4.07 -0.81
N MET A 68 16.78 4.27 0.11
CA MET A 68 16.80 3.55 1.38
C MET A 68 15.81 4.14 2.39
N GLY A 69 15.69 5.46 2.44
CA GLY A 69 14.95 6.15 3.50
C GLY A 69 15.59 5.96 4.88
N ILE A 70 14.92 6.46 5.92
CA ILE A 70 15.41 6.44 7.31
C ILE A 70 14.83 5.29 8.16
N GLY A 71 13.83 4.58 7.64
CA GLY A 71 13.20 3.46 8.35
C GLY A 71 11.86 3.04 7.78
N LEU A 72 11.04 2.43 8.62
CA LEU A 72 9.71 1.92 8.30
C LEU A 72 8.67 2.51 9.24
N ILE A 73 7.45 2.68 8.73
CA ILE A 73 6.30 3.03 9.55
C ILE A 73 5.14 2.08 9.27
N HIS A 74 4.60 1.51 10.35
CA HIS A 74 3.43 0.64 10.34
C HIS A 74 2.22 1.46 10.74
N PHE A 75 1.13 1.32 10.00
CA PHE A 75 -0.14 1.94 10.34
C PHE A 75 -1.16 0.91 10.73
N ASN A 76 -2.03 1.27 11.68
CA ASN A 76 -3.23 0.50 11.90
C ASN A 76 -4.18 0.61 10.70
N THR A 77 -5.00 -0.41 10.48
CA THR A 77 -5.90 -0.49 9.32
C THR A 77 -7.36 -0.35 9.72
N ASN A 78 -7.66 0.41 10.78
CA ASN A 78 -9.02 0.56 11.31
C ASN A 78 -9.67 1.92 11.01
N LYS A 79 -8.89 2.91 10.58
CA LYS A 79 -9.35 4.23 10.17
C LYS A 79 -8.64 4.70 8.92
N PRO A 80 -9.27 5.54 8.08
CA PRO A 80 -8.65 5.96 6.84
C PRO A 80 -7.35 6.73 7.05
N LEU A 81 -6.36 6.45 6.20
CA LEU A 81 -5.08 7.16 6.19
C LEU A 81 -5.11 8.28 5.16
N MET A 82 -4.94 9.53 5.61
CA MET A 82 -4.95 10.70 4.73
C MET A 82 -3.58 10.92 4.08
N LEU A 83 -3.58 11.15 2.76
CA LEU A 83 -2.38 11.35 1.95
C LEU A 83 -2.32 12.78 1.43
N TYR A 84 -1.19 13.45 1.67
CA TYR A 84 -0.91 14.83 1.26
C TYR A 84 0.27 14.85 0.28
N GLN A 85 0.27 15.72 -0.73
CA GLN A 85 1.39 15.76 -1.67
C GLN A 85 2.63 16.35 -0.99
N SER A 86 2.43 17.30 -0.09
CA SER A 86 3.49 17.95 0.68
C SER A 86 3.11 18.14 2.16
N LYS A 87 4.12 18.45 2.99
CA LYS A 87 3.90 18.79 4.41
C LYS A 87 3.07 20.05 4.62
N THR A 88 3.08 20.98 3.67
CA THR A 88 2.38 22.26 3.76
C THR A 88 0.94 22.20 3.27
N ASP A 89 0.54 21.10 2.62
CA ASP A 89 -0.82 20.97 2.09
C ASP A 89 -1.82 20.86 3.23
N THR A 90 -2.92 21.60 3.14
CA THR A 90 -4.00 21.59 4.13
C THR A 90 -5.06 20.53 3.84
N LEU A 91 -5.20 20.13 2.57
CA LEU A 91 -6.18 19.15 2.11
C LEU A 91 -5.47 17.89 1.59
N PRO A 92 -5.94 16.69 1.94
CA PRO A 92 -5.41 15.47 1.37
C PRO A 92 -5.83 15.34 -0.10
N TYR A 93 -4.91 14.86 -0.95
CA TYR A 93 -5.22 14.55 -2.35
C TYR A 93 -5.90 13.19 -2.49
N ASP A 94 -5.63 12.26 -1.57
CA ASP A 94 -6.23 10.93 -1.54
C ASP A 94 -6.32 10.41 -0.09
N SER A 95 -6.98 9.27 0.09
CA SER A 95 -7.02 8.57 1.36
C SER A 95 -7.02 7.06 1.11
N ILE A 96 -6.34 6.32 1.98
CA ILE A 96 -6.42 4.85 1.99
C ILE A 96 -7.55 4.46 2.93
N GLN A 97 -8.62 3.92 2.36
CA GLN A 97 -9.76 3.39 3.07
C GLN A 97 -9.56 1.90 3.31
N PHE A 98 -9.85 1.45 4.54
CA PHE A 98 -9.72 0.05 4.95
C PHE A 98 -11.11 -0.56 5.08
N VAL A 99 -11.44 -1.53 4.22
CA VAL A 99 -12.79 -2.10 4.15
C VAL A 99 -12.74 -3.61 4.35
N ALA A 100 -13.20 -4.07 5.52
CA ALA A 100 -13.32 -5.50 5.80
C ALA A 100 -14.40 -6.15 4.93
N ARG A 101 -14.03 -7.23 4.23
CA ARG A 101 -14.97 -8.05 3.44
C ARG A 101 -15.84 -8.88 4.37
N LYS A 102 -17.16 -8.75 4.25
CA LYS A 102 -18.14 -9.43 5.12
C LYS A 102 -18.66 -10.77 4.56
N THR A 103 -18.50 -11.02 3.27
CA THR A 103 -19.07 -12.17 2.57
C THR A 103 -18.14 -12.71 1.48
N GLY A 104 -18.45 -13.92 0.98
CA GLY A 104 -17.70 -14.58 -0.09
C GLY A 104 -16.43 -15.28 0.38
N LEU A 105 -15.65 -15.81 -0.58
CA LEU A 105 -14.41 -16.56 -0.32
C LEU A 105 -13.35 -15.73 0.42
N ASN A 106 -13.36 -14.42 0.21
CA ASN A 106 -12.41 -13.49 0.83
C ASN A 106 -12.98 -12.81 2.08
N LYS A 107 -14.07 -13.33 2.67
CA LYS A 107 -14.61 -12.83 3.93
C LYS A 107 -13.49 -12.78 4.97
N GLY A 108 -13.39 -11.69 5.71
CA GLY A 108 -12.37 -11.49 6.74
C GLY A 108 -11.12 -10.75 6.27
N ARG A 109 -10.86 -10.68 4.96
CA ARG A 109 -9.78 -9.84 4.40
C ARG A 109 -10.14 -8.35 4.44
N CYS A 110 -9.12 -7.50 4.41
CA CYS A 110 -9.27 -6.05 4.34
C CYS A 110 -8.87 -5.53 2.95
N ASP A 111 -9.80 -4.87 2.25
CA ASP A 111 -9.49 -4.13 1.03
C ASP A 111 -8.84 -2.79 1.34
N PHE A 112 -7.78 -2.46 0.63
CA PHE A 112 -7.20 -1.11 0.61
C PHE A 112 -7.73 -0.36 -0.60
N ARG A 113 -8.57 0.66 -0.36
CA ARG A 113 -9.21 1.43 -1.44
C ARG A 113 -8.71 2.86 -1.44
N THR A 114 -8.34 3.35 -2.61
CA THR A 114 -7.90 4.72 -2.86
C THR A 114 -8.72 5.28 -4.03
N LYS A 115 -8.88 6.59 -4.08
CA LYS A 115 -9.62 7.24 -5.17
C LYS A 115 -8.73 7.48 -6.38
N HIS A 116 -7.47 7.83 -6.15
CA HIS A 116 -6.55 8.28 -7.18
C HIS A 116 -5.40 7.28 -7.42
N LEU A 117 -4.89 6.63 -6.37
CA LEU A 117 -3.75 5.72 -6.53
C LEU A 117 -4.11 4.39 -7.22
N GLY A 118 -5.21 3.74 -6.83
CA GLY A 118 -5.56 2.39 -7.27
C GLY A 118 -4.36 1.44 -7.16
N ASP A 119 -4.01 0.79 -8.27
CA ASP A 119 -2.90 -0.15 -8.39
C ASP A 119 -1.50 0.50 -8.26
N LYS A 120 -1.42 1.84 -8.25
CA LYS A 120 -0.17 2.57 -8.00
C LYS A 120 0.24 2.55 -6.53
N LEU A 121 -0.66 2.18 -5.59
CA LEU A 121 -0.29 1.99 -4.19
C LEU A 121 0.52 0.70 -4.04
N GLN A 122 1.84 0.84 -3.91
CA GLN A 122 2.79 -0.28 -3.81
C GLN A 122 3.82 -0.01 -2.72
N PRO A 123 3.39 0.07 -1.44
CA PRO A 123 4.27 0.39 -0.32
C PRO A 123 5.17 -0.80 0.02
N TYR A 124 6.03 -0.64 1.05
CA TYR A 124 6.95 -1.68 1.49
C TYR A 124 6.26 -3.00 1.84
N ILE A 125 5.13 -2.95 2.57
CA ILE A 125 4.24 -4.11 2.78
C ILE A 125 2.80 -3.64 2.57
N LEU A 126 2.06 -4.39 1.74
CA LEU A 126 0.62 -4.27 1.56
C LEU A 126 -0.01 -5.67 1.60
N SER A 127 -0.59 -6.03 2.75
CA SER A 127 -1.22 -7.34 2.94
C SER A 127 -2.67 -7.17 3.39
N GLU A 128 -3.60 -7.81 2.68
CA GLU A 128 -5.03 -7.81 3.03
C GLU A 128 -5.34 -8.66 4.27
N GLY A 129 -4.35 -9.40 4.79
CA GLY A 129 -4.53 -10.40 5.84
C GLY A 129 -5.28 -11.64 5.35
N ASP A 130 -5.57 -12.53 6.29
CA ASP A 130 -6.25 -13.79 6.03
C ASP A 130 -7.75 -13.62 5.79
N SER A 131 -8.28 -14.41 4.84
CA SER A 131 -9.71 -14.71 4.84
C SER A 131 -10.06 -15.58 6.05
N ASP A 132 -11.35 -15.70 6.40
CA ASP A 132 -11.80 -16.60 7.46
C ASP A 132 -11.43 -18.07 7.15
N ALA A 133 -11.37 -18.45 5.87
CA ALA A 133 -10.97 -19.79 5.45
C ALA A 133 -9.45 -19.99 5.60
N ASP A 134 -8.65 -19.02 5.15
CA ASP A 134 -7.19 -19.05 5.29
C ASP A 134 -6.81 -19.05 6.78
N ALA A 135 -7.42 -18.18 7.58
CA ALA A 135 -7.22 -18.11 9.02
C ALA A 135 -7.51 -19.45 9.69
N LYS A 136 -8.62 -20.12 9.32
CA LYS A 136 -8.94 -21.44 9.84
C LYS A 136 -7.91 -22.48 9.43
N SER A 137 -7.44 -22.44 8.18
CA SER A 137 -6.39 -23.34 7.70
C SER A 137 -5.08 -23.14 8.46
N ASN A 138 -4.65 -21.89 8.63
CA ASN A 138 -3.46 -21.52 9.39
C ASN A 138 -3.58 -22.01 10.84
N ILE A 139 -4.70 -21.74 11.52
CA ILE A 139 -4.95 -22.23 12.89
C ILE A 139 -4.91 -23.76 12.97
N ASN A 140 -5.46 -24.47 11.98
CA ASN A 140 -5.39 -25.94 11.95
C ASN A 140 -3.97 -26.50 11.73
N MET A 141 -3.05 -25.68 11.20
CA MET A 141 -1.64 -26.03 11.02
C MET A 141 -0.77 -25.59 12.20
N GLY A 142 -1.38 -25.07 13.28
CA GLY A 142 -0.62 -24.47 14.37
C GLY A 142 -0.02 -23.12 13.98
N LEU A 143 -0.76 -22.28 13.26
CA LEU A 143 -0.36 -20.90 12.99
C LEU A 143 -1.43 -19.95 13.52
N ILE A 144 -1.20 -18.65 13.35
CA ILE A 144 -2.16 -17.61 13.72
C ILE A 144 -2.97 -17.15 12.52
N ARG A 145 -4.01 -16.34 12.79
CA ARG A 145 -4.61 -15.49 11.78
C ARG A 145 -3.69 -14.31 11.49
N PHE A 146 -3.29 -14.13 10.24
CA PHE A 146 -2.53 -12.95 9.82
C PHE A 146 -3.46 -11.75 9.62
N VAL A 147 -3.16 -10.65 10.32
CA VAL A 147 -3.93 -9.41 10.19
C VAL A 147 -3.51 -8.62 8.95
N PRO A 148 -4.35 -7.70 8.46
CA PRO A 148 -3.96 -6.77 7.41
C PRO A 148 -2.75 -5.92 7.85
N GLN A 149 -1.84 -5.65 6.93
CA GLN A 149 -0.63 -4.88 7.19
C GLN A 149 -0.42 -3.81 6.12
N LEU A 150 -0.13 -2.59 6.58
CA LEU A 150 0.28 -1.47 5.74
C LEU A 150 1.56 -0.87 6.33
N VAL A 151 2.67 -1.06 5.61
CA VAL A 151 3.98 -0.57 6.02
C VAL A 151 4.58 0.24 4.90
N PHE A 152 5.03 1.45 5.20
CA PHE A 152 5.75 2.28 4.25
C PHE A 152 7.20 2.45 4.67
N ARG A 153 8.08 2.61 3.67
CA ARG A 153 9.40 3.18 3.88
C ARG A 153 9.27 4.68 4.13
N VAL A 154 9.92 5.17 5.19
CA VAL A 154 9.97 6.58 5.55
C VAL A 154 11.19 7.22 4.91
N ILE A 155 11.00 8.30 4.17
CA ILE A 155 12.07 9.10 3.55
C ILE A 155 12.54 10.19 4.51
N ASP A 156 11.60 10.90 5.12
CA ASP A 156 11.87 11.98 6.06
C ASP A 156 10.81 12.01 7.17
N LYS A 157 11.15 12.58 8.33
CA LYS A 157 10.28 12.64 9.51
C LYS A 157 10.33 14.04 10.13
N THR A 158 9.14 14.58 10.39
CA THR A 158 8.94 15.82 11.15
C THR A 158 8.28 15.51 12.50
N ASP A 159 8.00 16.54 13.28
CA ASP A 159 7.29 16.41 14.56
C ASP A 159 5.81 16.03 14.38
N ASP A 160 5.23 16.36 13.22
CA ASP A 160 3.80 16.26 12.91
C ASP A 160 3.48 15.30 11.77
N GLY A 161 4.48 14.62 11.21
CA GLY A 161 4.28 13.75 10.06
C GLY A 161 5.52 13.02 9.58
N VAL A 162 5.31 12.25 8.52
CA VAL A 162 6.35 11.50 7.82
C VAL A 162 6.14 11.62 6.32
N GLN A 163 7.23 11.75 5.57
CA GLN A 163 7.22 11.53 4.12
C GLN A 163 7.51 10.06 3.86
N VAL A 164 6.64 9.40 3.10
CA VAL A 164 6.69 7.96 2.86
C VAL A 164 6.76 7.63 1.37
N LEU A 165 7.41 6.52 1.01
CA LEU A 165 7.29 5.93 -0.33
C LEU A 165 5.94 5.23 -0.46
N ILE A 166 5.05 5.78 -1.26
CA ILE A 166 3.76 5.13 -1.56
C ILE A 166 3.88 4.05 -2.64
N ASN A 167 4.97 4.09 -3.42
CA ASN A 167 5.27 3.14 -4.47
C ASN A 167 6.78 2.86 -4.51
N GLU A 168 7.19 1.65 -4.10
CA GLU A 168 8.61 1.24 -4.05
C GLU A 168 9.24 1.10 -5.44
N LYS A 169 8.46 1.03 -6.53
CA LYS A 169 8.96 0.91 -7.91
C LYS A 169 9.20 2.26 -8.57
N THR A 170 8.29 3.20 -8.38
CA THR A 170 8.35 4.55 -9.00
C THR A 170 9.03 5.57 -8.09
N TYR A 171 9.24 5.23 -6.80
CA TYR A 171 9.75 6.14 -5.78
C TYR A 171 8.87 7.38 -5.56
N GLU A 172 7.58 7.28 -5.93
CA GLU A 172 6.59 8.30 -5.61
C GLU A 172 6.38 8.36 -4.09
N THR A 173 6.25 9.59 -3.59
CA THR A 173 6.12 9.88 -2.17
C THR A 173 4.80 10.56 -1.86
N SER A 174 4.40 10.44 -0.61
CA SER A 174 3.32 11.22 0.00
C SER A 174 3.74 11.63 1.40
N PHE A 175 3.20 12.74 1.88
CA PHE A 175 3.25 13.09 3.29
C PHE A 175 2.04 12.50 4.02
N VAL A 176 2.28 12.00 5.23
CA VAL A 176 1.26 11.47 6.13
C VAL A 176 1.41 12.18 7.47
N ARG A 177 0.33 12.84 7.91
CA ARG A 177 0.29 13.50 9.22
C ARG A 177 0.15 12.45 10.31
N VAL A 178 0.96 12.56 11.36
CA VAL A 178 0.91 11.66 12.51
C VAL A 178 0.81 12.46 13.80
N ASN A 179 0.20 11.86 14.82
CA ASN A 179 0.13 12.45 16.15
C ASN A 179 1.08 11.69 17.08
N PRO A 180 2.15 12.29 17.61
CA PRO A 180 3.13 11.59 18.47
C PRO A 180 2.52 10.83 19.67
N LYS A 181 1.35 11.25 20.17
CA LYS A 181 0.61 10.54 21.24
C LYS A 181 0.03 9.19 20.79
N LYS A 182 0.11 8.88 19.50
CA LYS A 182 -0.35 7.65 18.86
C LYS A 182 0.80 6.72 18.48
N ASP A 183 2.04 7.15 18.71
CA ASP A 183 3.21 6.32 18.49
C ASP A 183 3.25 5.21 19.55
N LEU A 184 3.13 3.95 19.12
CA LEU A 184 3.20 2.81 20.03
C LEU A 184 4.52 2.70 20.75
N ARG A 185 5.64 3.12 20.14
CA ARG A 185 6.95 3.01 20.79
C ARG A 185 7.08 3.89 22.01
N ILE A 186 6.41 5.04 21.98
CA ILE A 186 6.46 6.04 23.04
C ILE A 186 5.46 5.69 24.14
N ASN A 187 4.33 5.08 23.77
CA ASN A 187 3.15 4.97 24.63
C ASN A 187 2.78 3.52 25.02
N MET A 188 3.60 2.52 24.70
CA MET A 188 3.45 1.17 25.25
C MET A 188 4.28 1.03 26.53
N ASP A 189 3.60 0.66 27.64
CA ASP A 189 4.20 0.51 28.97
C ASP A 189 5.14 -0.70 29.09
N ASP A 190 5.11 -1.62 28.13
CA ASP A 190 5.86 -2.87 28.16
C ASP A 190 7.05 -2.79 27.21
N ASN A 191 8.23 -3.15 27.72
CA ASN A 191 9.55 -3.10 27.07
C ASN A 191 9.47 -3.16 25.52
N GLY A 192 9.74 -2.04 24.85
CA GLY A 192 9.61 -1.85 23.39
C GLY A 192 10.52 -2.70 22.49
N GLY A 193 10.92 -3.89 22.95
CA GLY A 193 11.71 -4.87 22.21
C GLY A 193 10.90 -5.79 21.29
N PHE A 194 9.58 -5.95 21.51
CA PHE A 194 8.73 -6.78 20.65
C PHE A 194 7.58 -5.96 20.04
N PHE A 195 7.51 -5.96 18.72
CA PHE A 195 6.35 -5.47 17.96
C PHE A 195 6.03 -6.48 16.88
N ASP A 196 4.79 -6.95 16.88
CA ASP A 196 4.21 -7.76 15.81
C ASP A 196 2.78 -7.26 15.58
N PRO A 197 2.43 -6.85 14.35
CA PRO A 197 1.09 -6.36 14.04
C PRO A 197 -0.02 -7.38 14.35
N ASN A 198 0.27 -8.69 14.32
CA ASN A 198 -0.70 -9.75 14.60
C ASN A 198 -1.06 -9.87 16.10
N PHE A 199 -0.17 -9.41 16.99
CA PHE A 199 -0.35 -9.51 18.45
C PHE A 199 -0.57 -8.16 19.14
N ASN A 200 -0.79 -7.11 18.37
CA ASN A 200 -0.89 -5.78 18.93
C ASN A 200 -2.25 -5.57 19.65
N GLN A 201 -2.23 -5.69 20.98
CA GLN A 201 -3.37 -5.44 21.87
C GLN A 201 -3.51 -3.97 22.29
N SER A 202 -2.83 -3.04 21.61
CA SER A 202 -2.83 -1.64 22.00
C SER A 202 -4.24 -1.06 22.03
N ARG A 203 -4.57 -0.43 23.16
CA ARG A 203 -5.82 0.34 23.34
C ARG A 203 -5.74 1.72 22.71
N ILE A 204 -4.60 2.09 22.11
CA ILE A 204 -4.38 3.38 21.47
C ILE A 204 -5.08 3.35 20.10
N PRO A 205 -6.19 4.08 19.89
CA PRO A 205 -6.80 4.13 18.57
C PRO A 205 -5.92 4.95 17.63
N ASP A 206 -5.90 4.59 16.34
CA ASP A 206 -5.15 5.28 15.27
C ASP A 206 -3.65 5.25 15.49
N TRP A 207 -3.18 4.14 16.05
CA TRP A 207 -1.78 3.96 16.35
C TRP A 207 -0.95 3.84 15.08
N PHE A 208 0.30 4.27 15.18
CA PHE A 208 1.35 3.92 14.25
C PHE A 208 2.58 3.42 15.03
N TYR A 209 3.45 2.71 14.35
CA TYR A 209 4.74 2.27 14.89
C TYR A 209 5.83 2.67 13.90
N TYR A 210 6.63 3.67 14.24
CA TYR A 210 7.79 4.06 13.45
C TYR A 210 9.05 3.39 13.98
N GLU A 211 9.86 2.82 13.12
CA GLU A 211 11.17 2.27 13.47
C GLU A 211 12.22 2.65 12.45
N THR A 212 13.44 2.91 12.93
CA THR A 212 14.63 3.07 12.07
C THR A 212 15.03 1.74 11.43
N TRP A 213 15.86 1.78 10.39
CA TRP A 213 16.42 0.55 9.81
C TRP A 213 17.19 -0.29 10.82
N GLU A 214 17.95 0.32 11.72
CA GLU A 214 18.67 -0.42 12.78
C GLU A 214 17.70 -1.24 13.62
N GLN A 215 16.58 -0.65 14.02
CA GLN A 215 15.56 -1.31 14.83
C GLN A 215 14.86 -2.41 14.03
N ALA A 216 14.49 -2.13 12.78
CA ALA A 216 13.86 -3.10 11.90
C ALA A 216 14.77 -4.33 11.63
N LEU A 217 16.06 -4.10 11.40
CA LEU A 217 17.04 -5.18 11.18
C LEU A 217 17.24 -6.05 12.42
N LYS A 218 17.31 -5.44 13.60
CA LYS A 218 17.42 -6.17 14.88
C LYS A 218 16.15 -6.96 15.22
N ARG A 219 14.98 -6.46 14.81
CA ARG A 219 13.68 -7.11 15.04
C ARG A 219 13.31 -8.13 13.97
N ALA A 220 13.96 -8.09 12.80
CA ALA A 220 13.62 -8.95 11.67
C ALA A 220 13.61 -10.42 12.08
N ALA A 221 12.53 -11.12 11.74
CA ALA A 221 12.41 -12.55 11.96
C ALA A 221 13.46 -13.33 11.16
N PHE A 222 13.70 -12.90 9.92
CA PHE A 222 14.73 -13.47 9.05
C PHE A 222 15.34 -12.40 8.17
N ILE A 223 16.65 -12.52 7.93
CA ILE A 223 17.34 -11.77 6.89
C ILE A 223 17.95 -12.79 5.94
N ASP A 224 17.56 -12.74 4.67
CA ASP A 224 18.20 -13.54 3.63
C ASP A 224 19.52 -12.87 3.22
N TYR A 225 20.61 -13.62 3.30
CA TYR A 225 21.96 -13.16 3.00
C TYR A 225 22.74 -14.28 2.29
N ASP A 226 23.73 -13.90 1.47
CA ASP A 226 24.63 -14.88 0.87
C ASP A 226 25.66 -15.36 1.91
N PRO A 227 25.68 -16.65 2.30
CA PRO A 227 26.66 -17.18 3.25
C PRO A 227 28.12 -17.05 2.77
N LYS A 228 28.35 -16.86 1.47
CA LYS A 228 29.68 -16.60 0.88
C LYS A 228 30.15 -15.15 1.09
N GLU A 229 29.26 -14.28 1.57
CA GLU A 229 29.50 -12.87 1.88
C GLU A 229 29.45 -12.60 3.40
N LEU A 230 29.97 -13.54 4.19
CA LEU A 230 30.24 -13.36 5.61
C LEU A 230 31.69 -12.98 5.88
N TYR A 231 31.88 -12.09 6.85
CA TYR A 231 33.18 -11.51 7.22
C TYR A 231 33.41 -11.58 8.73
N ASP A 232 34.67 -11.63 9.17
CA ASP A 232 35.04 -11.61 10.59
C ASP A 232 34.78 -10.24 11.26
N LYS A 233 34.83 -9.16 10.48
CA LYS A 233 34.51 -7.78 10.86
C LYS A 233 34.12 -6.96 9.62
N PRO A 234 33.59 -5.73 9.76
CA PRO A 234 33.37 -4.82 8.64
C PRO A 234 34.64 -4.64 7.80
N ASN A 235 34.53 -4.86 6.48
CA ASN A 235 35.65 -4.86 5.52
C ASN A 235 36.80 -5.81 5.88
N GLY A 236 36.50 -6.87 6.65
CA GLY A 236 37.47 -7.84 7.12
C GLY A 236 37.76 -8.97 6.13
N LYS A 237 38.22 -10.09 6.66
CA LYS A 237 38.44 -11.32 5.87
C LYS A 237 37.13 -12.07 5.76
N LYS A 238 36.87 -12.61 4.56
CA LYS A 238 35.75 -13.53 4.35
C LYS A 238 35.93 -14.76 5.24
N ILE A 239 34.84 -15.19 5.86
CA ILE A 239 34.78 -16.41 6.66
C ILE A 239 33.81 -17.39 6.01
N GLN A 240 34.18 -18.66 5.99
CA GLN A 240 33.33 -19.70 5.45
C GLN A 240 32.59 -20.39 6.59
N LYS A 241 31.27 -20.47 6.47
CA LYS A 241 30.39 -21.23 7.35
C LYS A 241 29.60 -22.19 6.48
N ASN A 242 29.54 -23.46 6.90
CA ASN A 242 28.92 -24.54 6.13
C ASN A 242 27.45 -24.77 6.53
N GLU A 243 26.95 -24.06 7.54
CA GLU A 243 25.64 -24.31 8.14
C GLU A 243 24.80 -23.04 8.14
N THR A 244 23.52 -23.20 7.76
CA THR A 244 22.47 -22.21 7.93
C THR A 244 21.92 -22.33 9.35
N TYR A 245 22.19 -21.32 10.18
CA TYR A 245 21.66 -21.22 11.54
C TYR A 245 20.48 -20.26 11.60
N GLN A 246 19.65 -20.38 12.63
CA GLN A 246 18.72 -19.31 13.00
C GLN A 246 19.52 -18.16 13.62
N LEU A 247 19.83 -17.17 12.79
CA LEU A 247 20.63 -16.01 13.18
C LEU A 247 19.74 -14.81 13.45
N LYS A 248 20.10 -14.03 14.47
CA LYS A 248 19.55 -12.69 14.73
C LYS A 248 20.61 -11.63 14.48
N VAL A 249 20.17 -10.41 14.18
CA VAL A 249 21.05 -9.24 14.14
C VAL A 249 21.12 -8.60 15.51
N ASP A 250 22.33 -8.44 16.03
CA ASP A 250 22.54 -7.78 17.33
C ASP A 250 23.24 -6.41 17.21
N ILE A 251 24.06 -6.23 16.18
CA ILE A 251 24.72 -4.95 15.86
C ILE A 251 24.43 -4.56 14.42
N VAL A 252 24.09 -3.28 14.25
CA VAL A 252 24.08 -2.59 12.95
C VAL A 252 25.13 -1.49 13.03
N GLN A 253 26.09 -1.49 12.11
CA GLN A 253 27.16 -0.52 12.04
C GLN A 253 27.32 -0.07 10.59
N ASP A 254 26.90 1.16 10.29
CA ASP A 254 26.89 1.74 8.95
C ASP A 254 26.20 0.81 7.93
N ASP A 255 26.97 0.29 6.96
CA ASP A 255 26.51 -0.60 5.90
C ASP A 255 26.47 -2.08 6.32
N TRP A 256 26.87 -2.40 7.55
CA TRP A 256 27.11 -3.74 8.03
C TRP A 256 26.15 -4.15 9.15
N ILE A 257 25.76 -5.42 9.14
CA ILE A 257 25.06 -6.08 10.24
C ILE A 257 25.91 -7.24 10.76
N ARG A 258 25.83 -7.48 12.06
CA ARG A 258 26.44 -8.62 12.74
C ARG A 258 25.38 -9.67 13.02
N PHE A 259 25.66 -10.90 12.62
CA PHE A 259 24.86 -12.05 12.97
C PHE A 259 25.41 -12.77 14.20
N VAL A 260 24.50 -13.12 15.10
CA VAL A 260 24.74 -14.02 16.22
C VAL A 260 23.70 -15.13 16.24
N ASP A 261 24.05 -16.25 16.85
CA ASP A 261 23.11 -17.34 17.11
C ASP A 261 21.98 -16.85 18.03
N ASN A 262 20.74 -17.21 17.71
CA ASN A 262 19.59 -16.71 18.46
C ASN A 262 19.58 -17.17 19.93
N TYR A 263 20.14 -18.35 20.23
CA TYR A 263 20.08 -18.97 21.55
C TYR A 263 21.34 -18.76 22.38
N THR A 264 22.50 -18.89 21.76
CA THR A 264 23.81 -18.86 22.42
C THR A 264 24.48 -17.50 22.33
N GLU A 265 23.95 -16.60 21.48
CA GLU A 265 24.53 -15.29 21.17
C GLU A 265 25.96 -15.37 20.62
N LYS A 266 26.37 -16.57 20.19
CA LYS A 266 27.69 -16.80 19.61
C LYS A 266 27.79 -16.04 18.30
N PHE A 267 28.93 -15.41 18.05
CA PHE A 267 29.20 -14.68 16.81
C PHE A 267 29.27 -15.62 15.58
N HIS A 268 28.56 -15.24 14.50
CA HIS A 268 28.57 -15.97 13.23
C HIS A 268 29.29 -15.25 12.10
N GLY A 269 29.15 -13.93 12.01
CA GLY A 269 29.77 -13.15 10.95
C GLY A 269 29.16 -11.77 10.79
N TRP A 270 29.78 -10.97 9.94
CA TRP A 270 29.26 -9.71 9.46
C TRP A 270 28.88 -9.84 7.99
N THR A 271 27.79 -9.19 7.58
CA THR A 271 27.48 -9.01 6.17
C THR A 271 27.06 -7.57 5.89
N ARG A 272 27.13 -7.16 4.63
CA ARG A 272 26.58 -5.86 4.22
C ARG A 272 25.08 -5.99 4.03
N TRP A 273 24.31 -5.12 4.68
CA TRP A 273 22.86 -5.06 4.49
C TRP A 273 22.47 -3.99 3.46
N LYS A 274 23.37 -3.02 3.23
CA LYS A 274 23.19 -1.99 2.21
C LYS A 274 24.48 -1.65 1.48
N VAL A 275 24.33 -1.07 0.29
CA VAL A 275 25.41 -0.44 -0.47
C VAL A 275 24.91 0.91 -0.97
N LYS A 276 25.56 1.99 -0.53
CA LYS A 276 25.10 3.36 -0.75
C LYS A 276 23.68 3.53 -0.20
N ASP A 277 22.72 3.64 -1.09
CA ASP A 277 21.30 3.91 -0.79
C ASP A 277 20.39 2.74 -1.17
N SER A 278 20.97 1.57 -1.44
CA SER A 278 20.23 0.36 -1.79
C SER A 278 20.36 -0.69 -0.68
N ILE A 279 19.24 -1.22 -0.23
CA ILE A 279 19.21 -2.42 0.61
C ILE A 279 19.52 -3.62 -0.29
N ILE A 280 20.44 -4.48 0.14
CA ILE A 280 20.92 -5.65 -0.63
C ILE A 280 20.59 -6.99 0.03
N VAL A 281 19.86 -6.97 1.14
CA VAL A 281 19.35 -8.16 1.83
C VAL A 281 17.83 -8.15 1.82
N GLN A 282 17.22 -9.34 1.84
CA GLN A 282 15.78 -9.45 2.02
C GLN A 282 15.46 -9.47 3.51
N ILE A 283 14.60 -8.57 3.97
CA ILE A 283 14.25 -8.41 5.38
C ILE A 283 12.80 -8.88 5.58
N THR A 284 12.62 -9.95 6.35
CA THR A 284 11.31 -10.46 6.76
C THR A 284 11.04 -10.00 8.19
N LEU A 285 10.07 -9.12 8.39
CA LEU A 285 9.83 -8.47 9.69
C LEU A 285 9.05 -9.33 10.69
N ASN A 286 8.16 -10.21 10.23
CA ASN A 286 7.31 -11.03 11.09
C ASN A 286 7.47 -12.50 10.69
N GLY A 287 7.68 -13.39 11.66
CA GLY A 287 7.66 -14.83 11.46
C GLY A 287 6.24 -15.35 11.62
N GLY A 288 5.79 -16.26 10.74
CA GLY A 288 4.62 -17.07 11.06
C GLY A 288 5.00 -18.01 12.20
N TYR A 289 4.46 -17.79 13.39
CA TYR A 289 4.74 -18.62 14.56
C TYR A 289 3.78 -19.82 14.63
N GLU A 290 4.32 -21.03 14.74
CA GLU A 290 4.46 -21.78 16.02
C GLU A 290 5.90 -22.32 16.12
#